data_AF-A0A7C1JBX4-F1
#
_entry.id   AF-A0A7C1JBX4-F1
#
_cell.length_a   1.000
_cell.length_b   1.000
_cell.length_c   1.000
_cell.angle_alpha   90.00
_cell.angle_beta   90.00
_cell.angle_gamma   90.00
#
_symmetry.space_group_name_H-M   'P 1'
#
loop_
_entity.id
_entity.type
_entity.pdbx_description
1 polymer ?
#
loop_
_entity_poly.entity_id
_entity_poly.type
_entity_poly.pdbx_seq_one_letter_code
_entity_poly.pdbx_strand_id
1 'polypeptide(L)' 'MDIVQVVGFALIATVLAVVLRQEKPELALGVAVAAGVVIFLSFVGKIGVVITVLNGMASRAGLNMVY' A
#
# COMPACT_ATOMS: atom_id res chain seq x y z
N MET A 1 -5.25 -2.50 -6.88
CA MET A 1 -4.74 -1.22 -7.40
C MET A 1 -3.38 -1.42 -8.04
N ASP A 2 -3.22 -0.94 -9.27
CA ASP A 2 -1.90 -0.83 -9.89
C ASP A 2 -1.12 0.34 -9.30
N ILE A 3 0.20 0.35 -9.50
CA ILE A 3 1.07 1.39 -8.93
C ILE A 3 0.62 2.80 -9.33
N VAL A 4 0.20 2.96 -10.59
CA VAL A 4 -0.31 4.23 -11.13
C VAL A 4 -1.59 4.67 -10.43
N GLN A 5 -2.50 3.74 -10.14
CA GLN A 5 -3.74 4.04 -9.41
C GLN A 5 -3.46 4.43 -7.96
N VAL A 6 -2.48 3.79 -7.31
CA VAL A 6 -2.08 4.15 -5.94
C VAL A 6 -1.50 5.55 -5.90
N VAL A 7 -0.61 5.89 -6.84
CA VAL A 7 -0.02 7.23 -6.93
C VAL A 7 -1.09 8.29 -7.20
N GLY A 8 -2.00 8.03 -8.15
CA GLY A 8 -3.12 8.94 -8.44
C GLY A 8 -4.03 9.14 -7.23
N PHE A 9 -4.39 8.06 -6.53
CA PHE A 9 -5.18 8.13 -5.31
C PHE A 9 -4.47 8.91 -4.20
N ALA A 10 -3.17 8.66 -3.99
CA ALA A 10 -2.38 9.35 -2.97
C ALA A 10 -2.27 10.86 -3.24
N LEU A 11 -2.10 11.27 -4.51
CA LEU A 11 -2.08 12.68 -4.90
C LEU A 11 -3.43 13.35 -4.63
N ILE A 12 -4.53 12.73 -5.05
CA ILE A 12 -5.88 13.24 -4.81
C ILE A 12 -6.15 13.35 -3.31
N ALA A 13 -5.84 12.31 -2.53
CA ALA A 13 -6.01 12.30 -1.09
C ALA A 13 -5.18 13.38 -0.39
N THR A 14 -3.94 13.62 -0.84
CA THR A 14 -3.07 14.66 -0.29
C THR A 14 -3.61 16.06 -0.59
N VAL A 15 -4.03 16.32 -1.84
CA VAL A 15 -4.65 17.60 -2.21
C VAL A 15 -5.90 17.84 -1.36
N LEU A 16 -6.74 16.81 -1.23
CA LEU A 16 -7.97 16.89 -0.44
C LEU A 16 -7.68 17.16 1.04
N ALA A 17 -6.69 16.47 1.63
CA ALA A 17 -6.26 16.70 3.00
C ALA A 17 -5.69 18.11 3.22
N VAL A 18 -4.90 18.63 2.27
CA VAL A 18 -4.34 20.00 2.34
C VAL A 18 -5.44 21.06 2.27
N VAL A 19 -6.42 20.88 1.37
CA VAL A 19 -7.58 21.78 1.26
C VAL A 19 -8.41 21.73 2.55
N LEU A 20 -8.71 20.53 3.04
CA LEU A 20 -9.54 20.33 4.23
C LEU A 20 -8.88 20.83 5.52
N ARG A 21 -7.53 20.87 5.55
CA ARG A 21 -6.77 21.36 6.70
C ARG A 21 -7.03 22.85 6.99
N GLN A 22 -7.42 23.63 5.99
CA GLN A 22 -7.73 25.06 6.17
C GLN A 22 -9.06 25.30 6.89
N GLU A 23 -10.05 24.44 6.66
CA GLU A 23 -11.39 24.56 7.23
C GLU A 23 -11.54 23.78 8.54
N LYS A 24 -11.09 22.51 8.55
CA LYS A 24 -11.23 21.57 9.68
C LYS A 24 -10.01 20.66 9.78
N PRO A 25 -8.95 21.05 10.52
CA PRO A 25 -7.70 20.30 10.60
C PRO A 25 -7.87 18.88 11.16
N GLU A 26 -8.88 18.66 12.02
CA GLU A 26 -9.22 17.34 12.56
C GLU A 26 -9.66 16.35 11.47
N LEU A 27 -10.45 16.82 10.49
CA LEU A 27 -10.91 15.99 9.37
C LEU A 27 -9.79 15.72 8.37
N ALA A 28 -8.87 16.67 8.17
CA ALA A 28 -7.71 16.47 7.31
C ALA A 28 -6.82 15.31 7.80
N LEU A 29 -6.64 15.20 9.12
CA LEU A 29 -5.93 14.07 9.72
C LEU A 29 -6.66 12.75 9.46
N GLY A 30 -7.99 12.74 9.64
CA GLY A 30 -8.82 11.56 9.35
C GLY A 30 -8.70 11.09 7.90
N VAL A 31 -8.73 12.02 6.94
CA VAL A 31 -8.56 11.71 5.51
C VAL A 31 -7.17 11.14 5.22
N ALA A 32 -6.11 11.74 5.77
CA ALA A 32 -4.75 11.27 5.56
C ALA A 32 -4.53 9.86 6.12
N VAL A 33 -5.04 9.59 7.33
CA VAL A 33 -4.96 8.26 7.96
C VAL A 33 -5.76 7.23 7.17
N ALA A 34 -6.99 7.56 6.78
CA ALA A 34 -7.83 6.67 5.97
C ALA A 34 -7.17 6.34 4.63
N ALA A 35 -6.64 7.33 3.92
CA ALA A 35 -5.91 7.12 2.68
C ALA A 35 -4.68 6.24 2.87
N GLY A 36 -3.90 6.47 3.93
CA GLY A 36 -2.75 5.64 4.30
C GLY A 36 -3.14 4.18 4.53
N VAL A 37 -4.21 3.92 5.28
CA VAL A 37 -4.73 2.56 5.54
C VAL A 37 -5.16 1.87 4.25
N VAL A 38 -5.88 2.57 3.37
CA VAL A 38 -6.32 2.00 2.08
C VAL A 38 -5.13 1.63 1.20
N ILE A 39 -4.13 2.52 1.11
CA ILE A 39 -2.90 2.26 0.35
C ILE A 39 -2.14 1.06 0.95
N PHE A 40 -2.01 1.01 2.27
CA PHE A 40 -1.29 -0.05 2.97
C PHE A 40 -1.94 -1.42 2.75
N LEU A 41 -3.26 -1.52 2.96
CA LEU A 41 -4.03 -2.74 2.72
C LEU A 41 -3.95 -3.19 1.26
N SER A 42 -3.92 -2.25 0.32
CA SER A 42 -3.75 -2.55 -1.11
C SER A 42 -2.39 -3.16 -1.46
N PHE A 43 -1.36 -2.90 -0.65
CA PHE A 43 0.00 -3.41 -0.86
C PHE A 43 0.29 -4.73 -0.12
N VAL A 44 -0.29 -4.93 1.07
CA VAL A 44 -0.06 -6.12 1.91
C VAL A 44 -0.28 -7.42 1.14
N GLY A 45 -1.33 -7.52 0.32
CA GLY A 45 -1.61 -8.71 -0.48
C GLY A 45 -0.53 -9.03 -1.53
N LYS A 46 0.20 -8.02 -2.02
CA LYS A 46 1.27 -8.21 -3.03
C LYS A 46 2.53 -8.82 -2.43
N ILE A 47 2.77 -8.65 -1.13
CA ILE A 47 3.92 -9.22 -0.44
C ILE A 47 3.87 -10.75 -0.49
N GLY A 48 2.69 -11.35 -0.31
CA GLY A 48 2.51 -12.81 -0.40
C GLY A 48 2.86 -13.38 -1.77
N VAL A 49 2.59 -12.62 -2.85
CA VAL A 49 2.96 -13.01 -4.22
C VAL A 49 4.48 -13.04 -4.38
N VAL A 50 5.18 -12.03 -3.86
CA VAL A 50 6.65 -11.99 -3.88
C VAL A 50 7.24 -13.18 -3.13
N ILE A 51 6.75 -13.48 -1.92
CA ILE A 51 7.18 -14.63 -1.13
C ILE A 51 6.97 -15.95 -1.91
N THR A 52 5.82 -16.10 -2.58
CA THR A 52 5.52 -17.29 -3.38
C THR A 52 6.51 -17.47 -4.53
N VAL A 53 6.89 -16.38 -5.21
CA VAL A 53 7.88 -16.41 -6.29
C VAL A 53 9.27 -16.76 -5.74
N LEU A 54 9.68 -16.15 -4.63
CA LEU A 54 10.94 -16.46 -3.95
C LEU A 54 11.01 -17.94 -3.54
N ASN A 55 9.93 -18.46 -2.95
CA ASN A 55 9.79 -19.87 -2.57
C ASN A 55 9.88 -20.81 -3.78
N GLY A 56 9.26 -20.44 -4.90
CA GLY A 56 9.37 -21.18 -6.16
C GLY A 56 10.79 -21.21 -6.71
N MET A 57 11.55 -20.12 -6.59
CA MET A 57 12.96 -20.08 -6.98
C MET A 57 13.85 -20.89 -6.05
N ALA A 58 13.64 -20.78 -4.73
CA ALA A 58 14.38 -21.56 -3.73
C ALA A 58 14.19 -23.06 -3.95
N SER A 59 12.94 -23.50 -4.16
CA SER A 59 12.62 -24.89 -4.47
C SER A 59 13.32 -25.39 -5.75
N ARG A 60 13.34 -24.57 -6.82
CA ARG A 60 14.05 -24.91 -8.07
C ARG A 60 15.57 -24.95 -7.91
N ALA A 61 16.12 -24.15 -7.01
CA ALA A 61 17.55 -24.14 -6.68
C ALA A 61 17.97 -25.31 -5.78
N GLY A 62 17.05 -26.22 -5.42
CA GLY A 62 17.33 -27.35 -4.54
C GLY A 62 17.45 -26.95 -3.06
N LEU A 63 17.07 -25.72 -2.70
CA LEU A 63 16.99 -25.28 -1.31
C LEU A 63 15.73 -25.88 -0.71
N ASN A 64 15.87 -26.95 0.07
CA ASN A 64 14.76 -27.56 0.79
C ASN A 64 14.30 -26.60 1.89
N MET A 65 13.16 -25.92 1.67
CA MET A 65 12.56 -24.97 2.60
C MET A 65 11.86 -25.64 3.80
N VAL A 66 12.47 -26.71 4.33
CA VAL A 66 12.00 -27.39 5.55
C VAL A 66 12.50 -26.65 6.82
N TYR A 67 13.15 -25.50 6.66
CA TYR A 67 13.43 -24.54 7.74
C TYR A 67 13.23 -23.11 7.25
#